data_AF-A0A3C0C7Z6-F1
#
_entry.id   AF-A0A3C0C7Z6-F1
#
_cell.length_a   1.000
_cell.length_b   1.000
_cell.length_c   1.000
_cell.angle_alpha   90.00
_cell.angle_beta   90.00
_cell.angle_gamma   90.00
#
_symmetry.space_group_name_H-M   'P 1'
#
loop_
_entity.id
_entity.type
_entity.pdbx_description
1 polymer ?
#
loop_
_entity_poly.entity_id
_entity_poly.type
_entity_poly.pdbx_seq_one_letter_code
_entity_poly.pdbx_strand_id
1 'polypeptide(L)'
;MFDPKTGKALEIALEFPEGLPSGAAFEPGIRRAPNRGQVLNEKETVLALKNALRYIPEKYHKEIAPEFLQEYREHGRIYGYRFRPQGRLFGKPIDEYRGKCTEGKAFQVMIDNNLDFDVALYPYELVTYGETGQVCQNWMQY
;
A
#
# COMPACT_ATOMS: atom_id res chain seq x y z
N MET A 1 11.46 -0.72 -12.90
CA MET A 1 11.58 0.42 -13.85
C MET A 1 13.03 0.89 -13.76
N PHE A 2 13.72 1.08 -14.87
CA PHE A 2 15.12 1.51 -14.87
C PHE A 2 15.19 3.01 -15.11
N ASP A 3 16.14 3.70 -14.50
CA ASP A 3 16.47 5.06 -14.88
C ASP A 3 17.08 5.01 -16.29
N PRO A 4 16.44 5.62 -17.31
CA PRO A 4 16.93 5.56 -18.67
C PRO A 4 18.27 6.29 -18.88
N LYS A 5 18.71 7.11 -17.92
CA LYS A 5 20.01 7.81 -17.95
C LYS A 5 21.13 7.03 -17.29
N THR A 6 20.84 6.30 -16.22
CA THR A 6 21.86 5.62 -15.41
C THR A 6 21.85 4.10 -15.56
N GLY A 7 20.81 3.53 -16.16
CA GLY A 7 20.62 2.07 -16.29
C GLY A 7 20.40 1.35 -14.97
N LYS A 8 20.38 2.08 -13.85
CA LYS A 8 20.11 1.52 -12.53
C LYS A 8 18.62 1.26 -12.34
N ALA A 9 18.29 0.26 -11.55
CA ALA A 9 16.93 0.10 -11.06
C ALA A 9 16.54 1.38 -10.31
N LEU A 10 15.36 1.93 -10.61
CA LEU A 10 14.79 3.02 -9.81
C LEU A 10 14.53 2.49 -8.41
N GLU A 11 15.31 2.99 -7.44
CA GLU A 11 15.05 2.82 -6.02
C GLU A 11 13.95 3.82 -5.63
N ILE A 12 12.71 3.34 -5.55
CA ILE A 12 11.58 4.13 -5.09
C ILE A 12 11.42 3.84 -3.60
N ALA A 13 11.75 4.82 -2.77
CA ALA A 13 11.49 4.82 -1.34
C ALA A 13 10.56 5.98 -0.99
N LEU A 14 9.66 5.74 -0.04
CA LEU A 14 8.82 6.77 0.54
C LEU A 14 9.68 7.76 1.32
N GLU A 15 9.29 9.03 1.27
CA GLU A 15 9.92 10.10 2.02
C GLU A 15 9.09 10.45 3.24
N PHE A 16 9.77 10.68 4.37
CA PHE A 16 9.15 10.98 5.65
C PHE A 16 9.78 12.25 6.24
N PRO A 17 9.52 13.44 5.67
CA PRO A 17 10.15 14.69 6.10
C PRO A 17 9.87 15.03 7.57
N GLU A 18 8.67 14.68 8.04
CA GLU A 18 8.20 14.93 9.40
C GLU A 18 8.31 13.69 10.32
N GLY A 19 9.01 12.65 9.87
CA GLY A 19 9.07 11.36 10.55
C GLY A 19 8.00 10.38 10.07
N LEU A 20 7.97 9.19 10.68
CA LEU A 20 7.01 8.16 10.28
C LEU A 20 5.58 8.62 10.56
N PRO A 21 4.62 8.32 9.65
CA PRO A 21 3.22 8.56 9.91
C PRO A 21 2.75 7.76 11.14
N SER A 22 1.69 8.26 11.76
CA SER A 22 1.04 7.59 12.88
C SER A 22 0.55 6.20 12.45
N GLY A 23 0.36 5.31 13.43
CA GLY A 23 -0.23 3.99 13.17
C GLY A 23 -1.58 4.08 12.46
N ALA A 24 -1.94 3.01 11.76
CA ALA A 24 -3.18 2.93 10.99
C ALA A 24 -4.41 3.08 11.89
N ALA A 25 -5.40 3.84 11.40
CA ALA A 25 -6.72 3.95 12.00
C ALA A 25 -7.75 3.24 11.11
N PHE A 26 -8.66 2.50 11.74
CA PHE A 26 -9.73 1.77 11.06
C PHE A 26 -11.10 2.19 11.58
N GLU A 27 -12.01 2.48 10.65
CA GLU A 27 -13.40 2.76 10.96
C GLU A 27 -14.13 1.45 11.31
N PRO A 28 -14.92 1.44 12.40
CA PRO A 28 -15.67 0.25 12.79
C PRO A 28 -16.75 -0.08 11.76
N GLY A 29 -17.02 -1.38 11.57
CA GLY A 29 -18.08 -1.84 10.67
C GLY A 29 -17.68 -1.93 9.19
N ILE A 30 -16.50 -1.43 8.81
CA ILE A 30 -15.97 -1.60 7.45
C ILE A 30 -15.46 -3.03 7.26
N ARG A 31 -15.90 -3.66 6.17
CA ARG A 31 -15.57 -5.04 5.85
C ARG A 31 -14.05 -5.19 5.63
N ARG A 32 -13.49 -6.29 6.13
CA ARG A 32 -12.05 -6.63 6.05
C ARG A 32 -11.83 -7.93 5.28
N ALA A 33 -10.74 -8.01 4.53
CA ALA A 33 -10.41 -9.23 3.79
C ALA A 33 -10.14 -10.40 4.76
N PRO A 34 -10.57 -11.62 4.43
CA PRO A 34 -10.31 -12.78 5.27
C PRO A 34 -8.81 -13.08 5.36
N ASN A 35 -8.36 -13.58 6.52
CA ASN A 35 -6.99 -14.03 6.72
C ASN A 35 -6.69 -15.20 5.77
N ARG A 36 -5.58 -15.11 5.01
CA ARG A 36 -5.16 -16.13 4.05
C ARG A 36 -4.29 -17.25 4.64
N GLY A 37 -4.04 -17.21 5.94
CA GLY A 37 -3.15 -18.12 6.64
C GLY A 37 -1.67 -17.77 6.45
N GLN A 38 -0.84 -18.25 7.37
CA GLN A 38 0.61 -18.12 7.30
C GLN A 38 1.19 -19.32 6.53
N VAL A 39 1.41 -19.13 5.23
CA VAL A 39 1.92 -20.19 4.33
C VAL A 39 3.42 -20.12 4.08
N LEU A 40 4.09 -19.04 4.51
CA LEU A 40 5.51 -18.83 4.26
C LEU A 40 6.35 -19.50 5.34
N ASN A 41 7.44 -20.14 4.92
CA ASN A 41 8.48 -20.56 5.83
C ASN A 41 9.32 -19.36 6.32
N GLU A 42 10.28 -19.59 7.22
CA GLU A 42 11.11 -18.53 7.80
C GLU A 42 11.90 -17.74 6.74
N LYS A 43 12.51 -18.43 5.77
CA LYS A 43 13.29 -17.79 4.71
C LYS A 43 12.40 -16.94 3.80
N GLU A 44 11.23 -17.44 3.46
CA GLU A 44 10.23 -16.74 2.67
C GLU A 44 9.65 -15.53 3.41
N THR A 45 9.44 -15.67 4.73
CA THR A 45 8.99 -14.55 5.59
C THR A 45 10.03 -13.44 5.61
N VAL A 46 11.32 -13.78 5.78
CA VAL A 46 12.41 -12.80 5.71
C VAL A 46 12.46 -12.12 4.33
N LEU A 47 12.27 -12.88 3.25
CA LEU A 47 12.23 -12.31 1.90
C LEU A 47 11.02 -11.38 1.70
N ALA A 48 9.84 -11.75 2.21
CA ALA A 48 8.64 -10.92 2.15
C ALA A 48 8.83 -9.59 2.91
N LEU A 49 9.43 -9.65 4.10
CA LEU A 49 9.77 -8.44 4.87
C LEU A 49 10.77 -7.56 4.12
N LYS A 50 11.84 -8.12 3.54
CA LYS A 50 12.79 -7.35 2.71
C LYS A 50 12.10 -6.69 1.51
N ASN A 51 11.19 -7.41 0.86
CA ASN A 51 10.43 -6.89 -0.28
C ASN A 51 9.49 -5.74 0.12
N ALA A 52 8.91 -5.76 1.33
CA ALA A 52 8.10 -4.66 1.84
C ALA A 52 8.97 -3.48 2.30
N LEU A 53 10.08 -3.75 2.99
CA LEU A 53 10.99 -2.73 3.53
C LEU A 53 11.75 -1.96 2.44
N ARG A 54 11.82 -2.46 1.20
CA ARG A 54 12.46 -1.73 0.09
C ARG A 54 11.84 -0.35 -0.20
N TYR A 55 10.57 -0.16 0.19
CA TYR A 55 9.87 1.11 0.05
C TYR A 55 10.13 2.08 1.21
N ILE A 56 10.84 1.63 2.26
CA ILE A 56 11.02 2.35 3.52
C ILE A 56 12.50 2.74 3.64
N PRO A 57 12.85 3.98 4.03
CA PRO A 57 14.22 4.37 4.33
C PRO A 57 14.83 3.48 5.43
N GLU A 58 16.07 3.03 5.24
CA GLU A 58 16.75 2.07 6.11
C GLU A 58 16.74 2.45 7.59
N LYS A 59 16.83 3.77 7.88
CA LYS A 59 16.78 4.30 9.26
C LYS A 59 15.51 3.91 10.03
N TYR A 60 14.42 3.58 9.33
CA TYR A 60 13.15 3.16 9.92
C TYR A 60 12.92 1.65 9.90
N HIS A 61 13.80 0.85 9.29
CA HIS A 61 13.59 -0.60 9.16
C HIS A 61 13.45 -1.31 10.51
N LYS A 62 14.20 -0.88 11.53
CA LYS A 62 14.12 -1.46 12.88
C LYS A 62 12.73 -1.26 13.51
N GLU A 63 12.08 -0.14 13.21
CA GLU A 63 10.76 0.19 13.74
C GLU A 63 9.64 -0.46 12.92
N ILE A 64 9.78 -0.49 11.59
CA ILE A 64 8.72 -0.97 10.68
C ILE A 64 8.72 -2.50 10.50
N ALA A 65 9.88 -3.17 10.60
CA ALA A 65 9.95 -4.61 10.38
C ALA A 65 9.06 -5.43 11.34
N PRO A 66 8.99 -5.13 12.66
CA PRO A 66 8.05 -5.79 13.57
C PRO A 66 6.58 -5.58 13.19
N GLU A 67 6.22 -4.38 12.73
CA GLU A 67 4.86 -4.06 12.31
C GLU A 67 4.45 -4.85 11.06
N PHE A 68 5.32 -4.91 10.04
CA PHE A 68 5.08 -5.74 8.86
C PHE A 68 5.00 -7.24 9.19
N LEU A 69 5.82 -7.71 10.13
CA LEU A 69 5.76 -9.10 10.58
C LEU A 69 4.44 -9.39 11.30
N GLN A 70 3.93 -8.44 12.08
CA GLN A 70 2.64 -8.55 12.75
C GLN A 70 1.50 -8.61 11.73
N GLU A 71 1.48 -7.70 10.74
CA GLU A 71 0.48 -7.74 9.67
C GLU A 71 0.48 -9.08 8.93
N TYR A 72 1.68 -9.59 8.60
CA TYR A 72 1.80 -10.90 7.96
C TYR A 72 1.21 -12.02 8.83
N ARG A 73 1.45 -11.98 10.14
CA ARG A 73 0.92 -13.00 11.06
C ARG A 73 -0.60 -12.94 11.20
N GLU A 74 -1.15 -11.73 11.28
CA GLU A 74 -2.58 -11.50 11.54
C GLU A 74 -3.44 -11.66 10.28
N HIS A 75 -2.89 -11.35 9.11
CA HIS A 75 -3.65 -11.28 7.86
C HIS A 75 -3.12 -12.20 6.74
N GLY A 76 -1.95 -12.81 6.93
CA GLY A 76 -1.26 -13.59 5.90
C GLY A 76 -0.62 -12.73 4.82
N ARG A 77 -0.61 -11.40 4.97
CA ARG A 77 -0.07 -10.43 4.00
C ARG A 77 0.47 -9.18 4.70
N ILE A 78 1.39 -8.48 4.03
CA ILE A 78 1.88 -7.16 4.43
C ILE A 78 1.15 -6.13 3.57
N TYR A 79 0.23 -5.37 4.17
CA TYR A 79 -0.51 -4.30 3.51
C TYR A 79 0.14 -2.94 3.73
N GLY A 80 0.92 -2.78 4.79
CA GLY A 80 1.52 -1.52 5.22
C GLY A 80 0.48 -0.50 5.60
N TYR A 81 -0.46 -0.88 6.48
CA TYR A 81 -1.63 -0.05 6.80
C TYR A 81 -1.27 1.35 7.28
N ARG A 82 -0.14 1.51 7.98
CA ARG A 82 0.39 2.81 8.42
C ARG A 82 0.57 3.80 7.27
N PHE A 83 0.86 3.31 6.06
CA PHE A 83 1.11 4.15 4.89
C PHE A 83 -0.15 4.44 4.07
N ARG A 84 -1.31 3.94 4.48
CA ARG A 84 -2.60 4.32 3.89
C ARG A 84 -2.86 5.82 4.14
N PRO A 85 -3.21 6.62 3.11
CA PRO A 85 -3.66 7.98 3.31
C PRO A 85 -4.87 8.05 4.24
N GLN A 86 -4.87 9.01 5.16
CA GLN A 86 -6.00 9.20 6.08
C GLN A 86 -7.19 9.85 5.36
N GLY A 87 -8.40 9.54 5.85
CA GLY A 87 -9.66 10.01 5.26
C GLY A 87 -10.19 9.14 4.13
N ARG A 88 -11.23 9.66 3.46
CA ARG A 88 -11.90 8.97 2.36
C ARG A 88 -11.10 9.12 1.06
N LEU A 89 -10.89 8.00 0.37
CA LEU A 89 -10.42 7.96 -1.01
C LEU A 89 -11.64 7.88 -1.92
N PHE A 90 -11.70 8.71 -2.94
CA PHE A 90 -12.76 8.69 -3.94
C PHE A 90 -12.28 9.39 -5.21
N GLY A 91 -12.88 9.09 -6.35
CA GLY A 91 -12.55 9.75 -7.61
C GLY A 91 -12.91 11.24 -7.56
N LYS A 92 -11.90 12.11 -7.42
CA LYS A 92 -12.07 13.57 -7.43
C LYS A 92 -12.21 14.11 -8.86
N PRO A 93 -12.65 15.37 -9.04
CA PRO A 93 -12.48 16.09 -10.29
C PRO A 93 -11.04 15.97 -10.84
N ILE A 94 -10.91 15.71 -12.15
CA ILE A 94 -9.62 15.37 -12.77
C ILE A 94 -8.56 16.48 -12.64
N ASP A 95 -9.00 17.73 -12.50
CA ASP A 95 -8.17 18.91 -12.33
C ASP A 95 -7.53 19.02 -10.94
N GLU A 96 -8.06 18.32 -9.92
CA GLU A 96 -7.46 18.23 -8.59
C GLU A 96 -6.23 17.31 -8.54
N TYR A 97 -6.06 16.43 -9.53
CA TYR A 97 -4.93 15.52 -9.60
C TYR A 97 -3.69 16.17 -10.21
N ARG A 98 -2.53 15.85 -9.65
CA ARG A 98 -1.22 16.28 -10.16
C ARG A 98 -0.76 15.30 -11.24
N GLY A 99 -0.33 15.82 -12.39
CA GLY A 99 0.13 14.97 -13.49
C GLY A 99 0.64 15.78 -14.66
N LYS A 100 1.52 15.18 -15.47
CA LYS A 100 2.09 15.82 -16.67
C LYS A 100 1.15 15.74 -17.88
N CYS A 101 0.17 14.85 -17.85
CA CYS A 101 -0.83 14.64 -18.90
C CYS A 101 -2.18 14.29 -18.29
N THR A 102 -3.24 14.44 -19.09
CA THR A 102 -4.63 14.18 -18.68
C THR A 102 -4.86 12.70 -18.39
N GLU A 103 -4.26 11.81 -19.16
CA GLU A 103 -4.40 10.36 -19.03
C GLU A 103 -3.81 9.87 -17.70
N GLY A 104 -2.66 10.42 -17.30
CA GLY A 104 -2.04 10.13 -16.01
C GLY A 104 -2.88 10.60 -14.82
N LYS A 105 -3.63 11.69 -14.97
CA LYS A 105 -4.60 12.16 -13.98
C LYS A 105 -5.84 11.25 -13.95
N ALA A 106 -6.33 10.84 -15.12
CA ALA A 106 -7.45 9.91 -15.22
C ALA A 106 -7.15 8.56 -14.55
N PHE A 107 -5.93 8.03 -14.66
CA PHE A 107 -5.54 6.84 -13.91
C PHE A 107 -5.62 7.04 -12.39
N GLN A 108 -5.21 8.19 -11.87
CA GLN A 108 -5.31 8.49 -10.43
C GLN A 108 -6.78 8.55 -9.97
N VAL A 109 -7.67 9.17 -10.76
CA VAL A 109 -9.13 9.16 -10.50
C VAL A 109 -9.63 7.71 -10.38
N MET A 110 -9.26 6.86 -11.32
CA MET A 110 -9.72 5.46 -11.35
C MET A 110 -9.15 4.62 -10.19
N ILE A 111 -7.89 4.88 -9.80
CA ILE A 111 -7.26 4.22 -8.65
C ILE A 111 -8.00 4.60 -7.36
N ASP A 112 -8.24 5.88 -7.11
CA ASP A 112 -8.94 6.34 -5.91
C ASP A 112 -10.38 5.83 -5.87
N ASN A 113 -11.07 5.84 -7.02
CA ASN A 113 -12.44 5.30 -7.12
C ASN A 113 -12.49 3.80 -6.79
N ASN A 114 -11.50 3.02 -7.22
CA ASN A 114 -11.42 1.59 -6.91
C ASN A 114 -11.14 1.30 -5.42
N LEU A 115 -10.71 2.30 -4.65
CA LEU A 115 -10.41 2.23 -3.22
C LEU A 115 -11.42 3.01 -2.36
N ASP A 116 -12.47 3.56 -2.95
CA ASP A 116 -13.57 4.19 -2.22
C ASP A 116 -14.30 3.15 -1.38
N PHE A 117 -14.71 3.51 -0.17
CA PHE A 117 -15.38 2.62 0.78
C PHE A 117 -16.78 2.24 0.30
N ASP A 118 -17.37 3.08 -0.56
CA ASP A 118 -18.64 2.81 -1.21
C ASP A 118 -18.50 1.85 -2.41
N VAL A 119 -17.28 1.59 -2.89
CA VAL A 119 -17.00 0.81 -4.11
C VAL A 119 -16.24 -0.48 -3.79
N ALA A 120 -15.20 -0.39 -2.97
CA ALA A 120 -14.28 -1.47 -2.71
C ALA A 120 -14.87 -2.50 -1.73
N LEU A 121 -14.70 -3.79 -2.04
CA LEU A 121 -15.10 -4.87 -1.16
C LEU A 121 -14.34 -4.88 0.17
N TYR A 122 -13.02 -4.65 0.11
CA TYR A 122 -12.14 -4.53 1.28
C TYR A 122 -11.23 -3.32 1.10
N PRO A 123 -11.72 -2.11 1.39
CA PRO A 123 -11.01 -0.87 1.06
C PRO A 123 -9.65 -0.78 1.76
N TYR A 124 -9.52 -1.28 2.98
CA TYR A 124 -8.26 -1.30 3.73
C TYR A 124 -7.22 -2.29 3.17
N GLU A 125 -7.66 -3.34 2.47
CA GLU A 125 -6.80 -4.38 1.88
C GLU A 125 -6.60 -4.23 0.38
N LEU A 126 -6.98 -3.05 -0.15
CA LEU A 126 -6.88 -2.66 -1.55
C LEU A 126 -7.65 -3.59 -2.50
N VAL A 127 -8.70 -4.28 -2.04
CA VAL A 127 -9.49 -5.21 -2.85
C VAL A 127 -10.79 -4.56 -3.28
N THR A 128 -10.99 -4.43 -4.59
CA THR A 128 -12.23 -3.84 -5.14
C THR A 128 -13.32 -4.90 -5.32
N TYR A 129 -12.98 -6.08 -5.86
CA TYR A 129 -13.97 -7.15 -6.11
C TYR A 129 -13.34 -8.55 -6.10
N GLY A 130 -14.21 -9.57 -6.13
CA GLY A 130 -13.80 -10.97 -6.32
C GLY A 130 -12.88 -11.53 -5.22
N GLU A 131 -12.97 -10.97 -4.00
CA GLU A 131 -12.21 -11.33 -2.79
C GLU A 131 -10.68 -11.15 -2.89
N THR A 132 -10.15 -11.03 -4.11
CA THR A 132 -8.72 -11.08 -4.43
C THR A 132 -8.31 -10.06 -5.50
N GLY A 133 -9.26 -9.38 -6.15
CA GLY A 133 -9.01 -8.36 -7.16
C GLY A 133 -8.47 -7.09 -6.53
N GLN A 134 -7.14 -7.02 -6.41
CA GLN A 134 -6.43 -5.92 -5.76
C GLN A 134 -6.03 -4.81 -6.74
N VAL A 135 -6.08 -3.57 -6.27
CA VAL A 135 -5.57 -2.38 -6.99
C VAL A 135 -4.04 -2.34 -6.96
N CYS A 136 -3.47 -2.46 -5.76
CA CYS A 136 -2.03 -2.57 -5.51
C CYS A 136 -1.76 -3.68 -4.50
N GLN A 137 -0.51 -4.14 -4.39
CA GLN A 137 -0.16 -5.20 -3.43
C GLN A 137 -0.19 -4.71 -1.98
N ASN A 138 0.16 -3.45 -1.75
CA ASN A 138 0.22 -2.80 -0.45
C ASN A 138 0.12 -1.27 -0.61
N TRP A 139 -0.07 -0.56 0.51
CA TRP A 139 -0.22 0.90 0.55
C TRP A 139 1.06 1.67 0.24
N MET A 140 2.23 1.04 0.27
CA MET A 140 3.47 1.71 -0.18
C MET A 140 3.59 1.79 -1.70
N GLN A 141 2.81 0.99 -2.44
CA GLN A 141 2.74 1.04 -3.90
C GLN A 141 1.71 2.03 -4.43
N TYR A 142 0.66 2.29 -3.65
CA TYR A 142 -0.30 3.35 -3.90
C TYR A 142 0.39 4.70 -3.71
#